data_AF-A0A7J9K1V0-F1
#
_entry.id   AF-A0A7J9K1V0-F1
#
_cell.length_a   1.000
_cell.length_b   1.000
_cell.length_c   1.000
_cell.angle_alpha   90.00
_cell.angle_beta   90.00
_cell.angle_gamma   90.00
#
_symmetry.space_group_name_H-M   'P 1'
#
loop_
_entity.id
_entity.type
_entity.pdbx_description
1 polymer ?
#
loop_
_entity_poly.entity_id
_entity_poly.type
_entity_poly.pdbx_seq_one_letter_code
_entity_poly.pdbx_strand_id
1 'polypeptide(L)'
;NKGYDCVEVLVNEFRNVGLIVERVLGLSDEFIKVNKKNSDVTLKFDGKEIQWEAGKSLLQRLELEGIVKQVFPLHDEIKRKKLLRSWALNWWDFTAQPIDEIYAYFGTKIAVYFAFLGMYTRWMIFPATFGLILQLIDFG
;
A
#
# COMPACT_ATOMS: atom_id res chain seq x y z
N ASN A 1 -8.47 -21.94 -5.94
CA ASN A 1 -7.95 -21.44 -7.23
C ASN A 1 -6.43 -21.48 -7.14
N LYS A 2 -5.81 -22.58 -7.58
CA LYS A 2 -4.34 -22.81 -7.50
C LYS A 2 -3.66 -21.99 -8.59
N GLY A 3 -3.49 -20.69 -8.35
CA GLY A 3 -2.55 -19.88 -9.10
C GLY A 3 -1.17 -20.17 -8.53
N TYR A 4 -0.25 -20.66 -9.35
CA TYR A 4 1.16 -20.69 -9.03
C TYR A 4 1.55 -19.27 -8.61
N ASP A 5 1.90 -19.10 -7.34
CA ASP A 5 2.32 -17.81 -6.83
C ASP A 5 3.67 -17.52 -7.50
N CYS A 6 3.65 -16.71 -8.57
CA CYS A 6 4.85 -16.33 -9.31
C CYS A 6 5.92 -15.75 -8.36
N VAL A 7 5.48 -15.19 -7.22
CA VAL A 7 6.36 -14.72 -6.15
C VAL A 7 7.06 -15.89 -5.47
N GLU A 8 6.38 -17.01 -5.17
CA GLU A 8 7.03 -18.20 -4.61
C GLU A 8 8.04 -18.82 -5.58
N VAL A 9 7.72 -18.87 -6.87
CA VAL A 9 8.66 -19.35 -7.90
C VAL A 9 9.92 -18.47 -7.94
N LEU A 10 9.72 -17.15 -7.94
CA LEU A 10 10.81 -16.17 -7.92
C LEU A 10 11.65 -16.26 -6.63
N VAL A 11 11.01 -16.43 -5.47
CA VAL A 11 11.68 -16.61 -4.17
C VAL A 11 12.49 -17.91 -4.14
N ASN A 12 11.98 -18.99 -4.74
CA ASN A 12 12.69 -20.26 -4.84
C ASN A 12 13.91 -20.17 -5.77
N GLU A 13 13.80 -19.48 -6.89
CA GLU A 13 14.95 -19.20 -7.77
C GLU A 13 16.05 -18.42 -7.04
N PHE A 14 15.68 -17.36 -6.31
CA PHE A 14 16.66 -16.61 -5.52
C PHE A 14 17.32 -17.47 -4.44
N ARG A 15 16.58 -18.38 -3.81
CA ARG A 15 17.14 -19.33 -2.84
C ARG A 15 18.11 -20.32 -3.49
N ASN A 16 17.82 -20.79 -4.70
CA ASN A 16 18.70 -21.69 -5.47
C ASN A 16 20.04 -21.03 -5.83
N VAL A 17 20.06 -19.71 -6.03
CA VAL A 17 21.29 -18.91 -6.24
C VAL A 17 22.05 -18.68 -4.92
N GLY A 18 21.55 -19.20 -3.79
CA GLY A 18 22.20 -19.13 -2.48
C GLY A 18 21.94 -17.82 -1.72
N LEU A 19 20.88 -17.11 -2.09
CA LEU A 19 20.48 -15.86 -1.44
C LEU A 19 19.48 -16.13 -0.31
N ILE A 20 19.68 -15.48 0.84
CA ILE A 20 18.70 -15.47 1.93
C ILE A 20 17.67 -14.39 1.60
N VAL A 21 16.44 -14.81 1.32
CA VAL A 21 15.29 -13.94 1.09
C VAL A 21 14.57 -13.76 2.42
N GLU A 22 14.77 -12.62 3.09
CA GLU A 22 14.02 -12.25 4.28
C GLU A 22 12.92 -11.27 3.90
N ARG A 23 11.66 -11.66 4.10
CA ARG A 23 10.49 -10.80 3.90
C ARG A 23 10.38 -9.90 5.13
N VAL A 24 10.78 -8.64 4.98
CA VAL A 24 10.65 -7.67 6.08
C VAL A 24 9.26 -7.05 6.02
N LEU A 25 8.42 -7.35 7.01
CA LEU A 25 7.13 -6.69 7.20
C LEU A 25 7.38 -5.29 7.77
N GLY A 26 7.48 -4.29 6.88
CA GLY A 26 7.63 -2.88 7.23
C GLY A 26 6.49 -2.03 6.68
N LEU A 27 6.07 -1.01 7.45
CA LEU A 27 5.00 -0.03 7.16
C LEU A 27 5.32 0.90 5.97
N SER A 28 5.47 0.33 4.77
CA SER A 28 4.98 0.85 3.49
C SER A 28 5.48 0.02 2.31
N ASP A 29 6.50 -0.80 2.54
CA ASP A 29 7.21 -1.48 1.48
C ASP A 29 7.67 -2.85 1.99
N GLU A 30 7.07 -3.90 1.45
CA GLU A 30 7.50 -5.28 1.69
C GLU A 30 8.84 -5.46 0.97
N PHE A 31 9.94 -5.14 1.66
CA PHE A 31 11.26 -5.26 1.06
C PHE A 31 11.74 -6.71 1.18
N ILE A 32 12.10 -7.29 0.04
CA ILE A 32 12.94 -8.48 0.02
C ILE A 32 14.36 -8.03 0.38
N LYS A 33 14.76 -8.25 1.63
CA LYS A 33 16.16 -8.07 2.01
C LYS A 33 16.90 -9.32 1.57
N VAL A 34 17.74 -9.11 0.57
CA VAL A 34 18.68 -10.10 0.09
C VAL A 34 20.04 -9.59 0.55
N ASN A 35 20.77 -10.36 1.37
CA ASN A 35 22.24 -10.43 1.50
C ASN A 35 22.69 -10.66 2.96
N LYS A 36 23.51 -11.70 3.18
CA LYS A 36 24.33 -11.93 4.38
C LYS A 36 25.81 -12.25 4.07
N LYS A 37 26.22 -12.24 2.79
CA LYS A 37 27.61 -12.47 2.40
C LYS A 37 28.28 -11.13 2.07
N ASN A 38 29.50 -10.94 2.58
CA ASN A 38 30.39 -9.79 2.30
C ASN A 38 30.95 -9.80 0.86
N SER A 39 30.21 -10.35 -0.10
CA SER A 39 30.69 -10.58 -1.46
C SER A 39 29.66 -10.11 -2.46
N ASP A 40 30.14 -9.40 -3.47
CA ASP A 40 29.36 -8.97 -4.63
C ASP A 40 28.85 -10.22 -5.37
N VAL A 41 27.56 -10.22 -5.73
CA VAL A 41 26.96 -11.33 -6.48
C VAL A 41 26.66 -10.85 -7.89
N THR A 42 27.17 -11.60 -8.87
CA THR A 42 26.84 -11.39 -10.27
C THR A 42 25.58 -12.17 -10.61
N LEU A 43 24.48 -11.46 -10.85
CA LEU A 43 23.24 -12.06 -11.32
C LEU A 43 23.24 -12.08 -12.84
N LYS A 44 22.95 -13.23 -13.45
CA LYS A 44 22.75 -13.33 -14.89
C LYS A 44 21.27 -13.40 -15.19
N PHE A 45 20.75 -12.42 -15.90
CA PHE A 45 19.37 -12.43 -16.38
C PHE A 45 19.36 -12.07 -17.86
N ASP A 46 18.80 -12.97 -18.68
CA ASP A 46 18.66 -12.78 -20.13
C ASP A 46 19.96 -12.34 -20.85
N GLY A 47 21.08 -12.98 -20.50
CA GLY A 47 22.41 -12.68 -21.07
C GLY A 47 23.08 -11.40 -20.56
N LYS A 48 22.42 -10.62 -19.69
CA LYS A 48 23.02 -9.47 -19.00
C LYS A 48 23.56 -9.88 -17.63
N GLU A 49 24.79 -9.44 -17.35
CA GLU A 49 25.44 -9.62 -16.05
C GLU A 49 25.21 -8.37 -15.19
N ILE A 50 24.53 -8.52 -14.06
CA ILE A 50 24.25 -7.45 -13.12
C ILE A 50 25.17 -7.65 -11.92
N GLN A 51 26.11 -6.74 -11.73
CA GLN A 51 26.92 -6.68 -10.52
C GLN A 51 26.12 -6.01 -9.41
N TRP A 52 25.78 -6.78 -8.38
CA TRP A 52 25.05 -6.29 -7.22
C TRP A 52 25.97 -6.20 -6.00
N GLU A 53 26.16 -4.98 -5.52
CA GLU A 53 26.97 -4.65 -4.34
C GLU A 53 26.27 -5.07 -3.04
N ALA A 54 27.05 -5.56 -2.09
CA ALA A 54 26.54 -5.94 -0.78
C ALA A 54 25.91 -4.75 -0.03
N GLY A 55 24.68 -4.93 0.45
CA GLY A 55 23.96 -3.94 1.27
C GLY A 55 22.94 -3.06 0.53
N LYS A 56 22.89 -3.10 -0.81
CA LYS A 56 21.83 -2.41 -1.59
C LYS A 56 20.60 -3.30 -1.76
N SER A 57 19.40 -2.70 -1.83
CA SER A 57 18.17 -3.47 -2.04
C SER A 57 18.12 -4.04 -3.47
N LEU A 58 17.87 -5.34 -3.59
CA LEU A 58 17.83 -6.03 -4.89
C LEU A 58 16.71 -5.49 -5.78
N LEU A 59 15.55 -5.21 -5.17
CA LEU A 59 14.35 -4.78 -5.87
C LEU A 59 14.56 -3.45 -6.60
N GLN A 60 15.19 -2.46 -5.95
CA GLN A 60 15.58 -1.20 -6.58
C GLN A 60 16.51 -1.42 -7.78
N ARG A 61 17.44 -2.38 -7.68
CA ARG A 61 18.34 -2.66 -8.81
C ARG A 61 17.60 -3.28 -9.99
N LEU A 62 16.69 -4.22 -9.72
CA LEU A 62 15.89 -4.86 -10.77
C LEU A 62 14.93 -3.88 -11.46
N GLU A 63 14.43 -2.89 -10.72
CA GLU A 63 13.61 -1.80 -11.26
C GLU A 63 14.44 -0.85 -12.15
N LEU A 64 15.64 -0.46 -11.71
CA LEU A 64 16.56 0.37 -12.50
C LEU A 64 17.01 -0.29 -13.81
N GLU A 65 17.22 -1.60 -13.79
CA GLU A 65 17.58 -2.37 -14.99
C GLU A 65 16.37 -2.64 -15.91
N GLY A 66 15.16 -2.21 -15.51
CA GLY A 66 13.92 -2.40 -16.26
C GLY A 66 13.42 -3.85 -16.34
N ILE A 67 13.99 -4.74 -15.52
CA ILE A 67 13.56 -6.15 -15.42
C ILE A 67 12.25 -6.25 -14.65
N VAL A 68 12.14 -5.48 -13.57
CA VAL A 68 10.90 -5.33 -12.80
C VAL A 68 10.26 -4.01 -13.17
N LYS A 69 9.08 -4.05 -13.76
CA LYS A 69 8.36 -2.83 -14.15
C LYS A 69 7.73 -2.10 -12.97
N GLN A 70 7.07 -2.85 -12.08
CA GLN A 70 6.38 -2.32 -10.90
C GLN A 70 6.06 -3.46 -9.93
N VAL A 71 6.05 -3.15 -8.63
CA VAL A 71 5.60 -4.06 -7.58
C VAL A 71 4.43 -3.41 -6.85
N PHE A 72 3.33 -4.14 -6.72
CA PHE A 72 2.14 -3.65 -6.03
C PHE A 72 1.50 -4.79 -5.22
N PRO A 73 0.98 -4.49 -4.02
CA PRO A 73 0.26 -5.48 -3.24
C PRO A 73 -1.05 -5.85 -3.93
N LEU A 74 -1.44 -7.12 -3.86
CA LEU A 74 -2.73 -7.57 -4.37
C LEU A 74 -3.84 -7.22 -3.35
N HIS A 75 -4.93 -6.63 -3.84
CA HIS A 75 -6.06 -6.29 -2.99
C HIS A 75 -6.85 -7.52 -2.55
N ASP A 76 -7.17 -7.59 -1.26
CA ASP A 76 -8.22 -8.51 -0.78
C ASP A 76 -9.60 -7.89 -1.10
N GLU A 77 -10.23 -8.43 -2.14
CA GLU A 77 -11.54 -8.06 -2.65
C GLU A 77 -12.67 -8.16 -1.61
N ILE A 78 -12.58 -9.14 -0.69
CA ILE A 78 -13.65 -9.43 0.28
C ILE A 78 -13.69 -8.33 1.33
N LYS A 79 -12.53 -8.02 1.92
CA LYS A 79 -12.39 -6.94 2.91
C LYS A 79 -12.76 -5.58 2.31
N ARG A 80 -12.29 -5.30 1.08
CA ARG A 80 -12.61 -4.05 0.37
C ARG A 80 -14.12 -3.89 0.17
N LYS A 81 -14.81 -4.92 -0.32
CA LYS A 81 -16.27 -4.86 -0.55
C LYS A 81 -17.05 -4.71 0.75
N LYS A 82 -16.60 -5.34 1.84
CA LYS A 82 -17.20 -5.16 3.17
C LYS A 82 -17.10 -3.70 3.63
N LEU A 83 -15.89 -3.12 3.59
CA LEU A 83 -15.63 -1.71 3.92
C LEU A 83 -16.47 -0.75 3.08
N LEU A 84 -16.55 -0.99 1.77
CA LEU A 84 -17.34 -0.17 0.86
C LEU A 84 -18.84 -0.21 1.23
N ARG A 85 -19.35 -1.39 1.58
CA ARG A 85 -20.77 -1.60 1.86
C ARG A 85 -21.19 -1.10 3.24
N SER A 86 -20.34 -1.26 4.26
CA SER A 86 -20.66 -0.83 5.63
C SER A 86 -20.52 0.68 5.81
N TRP A 87 -19.55 1.29 5.12
CA TRP A 87 -19.22 2.70 5.30
C TRP A 87 -19.51 3.54 4.06
N ALA A 88 -18.80 3.33 2.95
CA ALA A 88 -18.86 4.26 1.80
C ALA A 88 -20.24 4.34 1.13
N LEU A 89 -21.01 3.25 1.16
CA LEU A 89 -22.38 3.19 0.63
C LEU A 89 -23.45 3.50 1.68
N ASN A 90 -23.08 3.60 2.96
CA ASN A 90 -24.01 3.93 4.03
C ASN A 90 -24.04 5.45 4.23
N TRP A 91 -24.91 6.12 3.47
CA TRP A 91 -25.01 7.58 3.43
C TRP A 91 -25.41 8.24 4.77
N TRP A 92 -25.98 7.46 5.69
CA TRP A 92 -26.44 7.95 6.99
C TRP A 92 -25.28 8.42 7.89
N ASP A 93 -24.09 7.82 7.74
CA ASP A 93 -22.95 8.01 8.64
C ASP A 93 -21.69 8.54 7.92
N PHE A 94 -21.86 9.57 7.09
CA PHE A 94 -20.74 10.15 6.32
C PHE A 94 -19.58 10.69 7.19
N THR A 95 -19.88 11.13 8.41
CA THR A 95 -18.90 11.68 9.36
C THR A 95 -18.35 10.66 10.37
N ALA A 96 -19.02 9.51 10.55
CA ALA A 96 -18.60 8.46 11.46
C ALA A 96 -17.88 7.33 10.69
N GLN A 97 -16.67 7.65 10.22
CA GLN A 97 -15.87 6.73 9.41
C GLN A 97 -15.13 5.70 10.29
N PRO A 98 -15.12 4.40 9.95
CA PRO A 98 -14.41 3.37 10.71
C PRO A 98 -12.90 3.41 10.42
N ILE A 99 -12.20 4.37 11.05
CA ILE A 99 -10.77 4.63 10.79
C ILE A 99 -9.89 3.41 11.11
N ASP A 100 -10.24 2.63 12.15
CA ASP A 100 -9.47 1.45 12.54
C ASP A 100 -9.49 0.35 11.47
N GLU A 101 -10.63 0.16 10.79
CA GLU A 101 -10.74 -0.82 9.70
C GLU A 101 -10.00 -0.35 8.44
N ILE A 102 -10.04 0.95 8.15
CA ILE A 102 -9.29 1.57 7.06
C ILE A 102 -7.78 1.46 7.33
N TYR A 103 -7.36 1.69 8.57
CA TYR A 103 -5.98 1.54 9.02
C TYR A 103 -5.49 0.10 8.84
N ALA A 104 -6.27 -0.89 9.26
CA ALA A 104 -5.89 -2.29 9.13
C ALA A 104 -5.75 -2.75 7.68
N TYR A 105 -6.47 -2.14 6.73
CA TYR A 105 -6.43 -2.53 5.31
C TYR A 105 -5.47 -1.69 4.46
N PHE A 106 -5.48 -0.37 4.62
CA PHE A 106 -4.71 0.57 3.79
C PHE A 106 -3.45 1.12 4.50
N GLY A 107 -3.32 0.89 5.80
CA GLY A 107 -2.22 1.40 6.60
C GLY A 107 -2.38 2.86 7.03
N THR A 108 -1.38 3.34 7.77
CA THR A 108 -1.41 4.64 8.46
C THR A 108 -1.59 5.83 7.53
N LYS A 109 -0.86 5.86 6.40
CA LYS A 109 -0.84 7.03 5.48
C LYS A 109 -2.25 7.36 4.99
N ILE A 110 -3.00 6.34 4.58
CA ILE A 110 -4.35 6.48 4.05
C ILE A 110 -5.37 6.68 5.18
N ALA A 111 -5.22 5.97 6.30
CA ALA A 111 -6.11 6.14 7.45
C ALA A 111 -6.09 7.56 8.03
N VAL A 112 -4.91 8.18 8.14
CA VAL A 112 -4.77 9.57 8.61
C VAL A 112 -5.45 10.55 7.65
N TYR A 113 -5.33 10.33 6.34
CA TYR A 113 -6.03 11.15 5.35
C TYR A 113 -7.56 11.10 5.54
N PHE A 114 -8.14 9.91 5.70
CA PHE A 114 -9.58 9.77 5.93
C PHE A 114 -10.02 10.31 7.29
N ALA A 115 -9.21 10.14 8.34
CA ALA A 115 -9.48 10.74 9.65
C ALA A 115 -9.53 12.28 9.57
N PHE A 116 -8.57 12.90 8.86
CA PHE A 116 -8.57 14.33 8.62
C PHE A 116 -9.80 14.78 7.84
N LEU A 117 -10.15 14.07 6.76
CA LEU A 117 -11.31 14.38 5.93
C LEU A 117 -12.64 14.30 6.71
N GLY A 118 -12.80 13.28 7.56
CA GLY A 118 -13.97 13.13 8.43
C GLY A 118 -14.09 14.26 9.45
N MET A 119 -12.97 14.70 10.05
CA MET A 119 -12.98 15.87 10.93
C MET A 119 -13.30 17.16 10.16
N TYR A 120 -12.66 17.39 9.03
CA TYR A 120 -12.84 18.60 8.23
C TYR A 120 -14.30 18.79 7.77
N THR A 121 -14.92 17.72 7.28
CA THR A 121 -16.33 17.74 6.86
C THR A 121 -17.26 18.05 8.04
N ARG A 122 -17.00 17.50 9.23
CA ARG A 122 -17.77 17.80 10.43
C ARG A 122 -17.64 19.26 10.87
N TRP A 123 -16.46 19.86 10.72
CA TRP A 123 -16.23 21.27 11.03
C TRP A 123 -16.90 22.21 10.01
N MET A 124 -16.97 21.82 8.74
CA MET A 124 -17.65 22.58 7.68
C MET A 124 -19.18 22.65 7.84
N ILE A 125 -19.80 21.70 8.56
CA ILE A 125 -21.26 21.72 8.80
C ILE A 125 -21.68 22.97 9.59
N PHE A 126 -20.86 23.46 10.53
CA PHE A 126 -21.18 24.66 11.31
C PHE A 126 -21.31 25.94 10.46
N PRO A 127 -20.30 26.37 9.68
CA PRO A 127 -20.45 27.55 8.82
C PRO A 127 -21.48 27.33 7.71
N ALA A 128 -21.65 26.10 7.20
CA ALA A 128 -22.66 25.80 6.18
C ALA A 128 -24.09 26.00 6.72
N THR A 129 -24.39 25.49 7.92
CA THR A 129 -25.69 25.68 8.57
C THR A 129 -25.94 27.14 8.92
N PHE A 130 -24.94 27.84 9.45
CA PHE A 130 -25.04 29.27 9.74
C PHE A 130 -25.31 30.10 8.48
N GLY A 131 -24.58 29.83 7.39
CA GLY A 131 -24.79 30.50 6.11
C GLY A 131 -26.20 30.28 5.54
N LEU A 132 -26.70 29.04 5.62
CA LEU A 132 -28.07 28.73 5.19
C LEU A 132 -29.13 29.44 6.03
N ILE A 133 -28.94 29.53 7.35
CA ILE A 133 -29.88 30.24 8.25
C ILE A 133 -29.92 31.73 7.89
N LEU A 134 -28.76 32.38 7.71
CA LEU A 134 -28.71 33.79 7.33
C LEU A 134 -29.38 34.04 5.98
N GLN A 135 -29.10 33.19 4.99
CA GLN A 135 -29.72 33.28 3.67
C GLN A 135 -31.25 33.17 3.74
N LEU A 136 -31.79 32.29 4.57
CA LEU A 136 -33.26 32.14 4.71
C LEU A 136 -33.91 33.30 5.45
N ILE A 137 -33.21 33.94 6.39
CA ILE A 137 -33.72 35.11 7.13
C ILE A 137 -33.69 36.37 6.26
N ASP A 138 -32.64 36.57 5.46
CA ASP A 138 -32.47 37.79 4.63
C ASP A 138 -33.38 37.80 3.38
N PHE A 139 -33.81 36.62 2.90
CA PHE A 139 -34.73 36.47 1.78
C PHE A 139 -36.21 36.22 2.20
N GLY A 140 -36.50 36.19 3.50
CA GLY A 140 -37.82 35.92 4.09
C GLY A 140 -38.60 37.15 4.49
#